data_AF-A0A9D0I6M3-F1
#
_entry.id   AF-A0A9D0I6M3-F1
#
_cell.length_a   1.000
_cell.length_b   1.000
_cell.length_c   1.000
_cell.angle_alpha   90.00
_cell.angle_beta   90.00
_cell.angle_gamma   90.00
#
_symmetry.space_group_name_H-M   'P 1'
#
loop_
_entity.id
_entity.type
_entity.pdbx_description
1 polymer ?
#
loop_
_entity_poly.entity_id
_entity_poly.type
_entity_poly.pdbx_seq_one_letter_code
_entity_poly.pdbx_strand_id
1 'polypeptide(L)'
;MVAFDPHDLNARYREAMLLYQTPSSREQGMAAMARLYRMMPEVARVAMGYARLLYEAGQGEQAAVVMNRYRELRREQGGAPLPLAEVFLDHGRGFSAATRIRVYPVTLDQGRSGLFFTAPAGVRRLRIDPLQTLVAPRLFIWWGDTGRSIDLARETLRFHEMSRVGKDRLGVDGEDPYLVWRLPEPLSRQPLALLLVAREDIRPAWMLQGMPGGKGMRSSTPAAAGEEPLPDLQGARRYLLQALQNYPMELFWRNGKATFSPRRKLRERPRLEQDGTGGRLEVRFTLPEATEASALRVDLAAIPGVAYRPEALRLETASGTRPIAPSGMKTNQLQSVDGWLRPDGNDPYLLYPVPPGVGEIRSVVFRSLVR
;
A
#
# COMPACT_ATOMS: atom_id res chain seq x y z
N MET A 1 33.16 16.13 18.23
CA MET A 1 31.77 15.65 18.31
C MET A 1 30.91 16.64 17.55
N VAL A 2 30.44 16.28 16.34
CA VAL A 2 29.65 17.20 15.50
C VAL A 2 28.22 17.17 16.01
N ALA A 3 27.70 18.30 16.49
CA ALA A 3 26.33 18.39 16.97
C ALA A 3 25.39 18.44 15.75
N PHE A 4 24.67 17.36 15.49
CA PHE A 4 23.64 17.31 14.46
C PHE A 4 22.41 18.13 14.87
N ASP A 5 21.76 18.78 13.90
CA ASP A 5 20.49 19.46 14.10
C ASP A 5 19.50 18.51 14.81
N PRO A 6 18.88 18.94 15.93
CA PRO A 6 17.95 18.12 16.65
C PRO A 6 16.72 17.63 15.85
N HIS A 7 16.47 18.22 14.69
CA HIS A 7 15.36 17.90 13.79
C HIS A 7 15.79 17.08 12.57
N ASP A 8 17.09 16.81 12.37
CA ASP A 8 17.55 15.92 11.30
C ASP A 8 17.35 14.46 11.69
N LEU A 9 16.13 13.98 11.43
CA LEU A 9 15.74 12.59 11.62
C LEU A 9 16.70 11.60 10.94
N ASN A 10 17.20 11.91 9.74
CA ASN A 10 18.02 10.98 8.97
C ASN A 10 19.42 10.83 9.57
N ALA A 11 20.01 11.93 10.05
CA ALA A 11 21.30 11.91 10.73
C ALA A 11 21.20 11.13 12.06
N ARG A 12 20.18 11.44 12.87
CA ARG A 12 19.99 10.78 14.18
C ARG A 12 19.66 9.31 14.08
N TYR A 13 18.84 8.92 13.10
CA TYR A 13 18.55 7.51 12.86
C TYR A 13 19.83 6.74 12.48
N ARG A 14 20.65 7.31 11.58
CA ARG A 14 21.93 6.71 11.19
C ARG A 14 22.90 6.61 12.35
N GLU A 15 23.02 7.66 13.16
CA GLU A 15 23.85 7.67 14.36
C GLU A 15 23.44 6.56 15.33
N ALA A 16 22.14 6.44 15.64
CA ALA A 16 21.64 5.41 16.53
C ALA A 16 21.95 3.98 16.03
N MET A 17 21.80 3.74 14.71
CA MET A 17 22.14 2.45 14.11
C MET A 17 23.65 2.16 14.15
N LEU A 18 24.50 3.14 13.84
CA LEU A 18 25.96 3.00 13.88
C LEU A 18 26.47 2.71 15.30
N LEU A 19 25.91 3.40 16.30
CA LEU A 19 26.21 3.14 17.71
C LEU A 19 25.79 1.72 18.11
N TYR A 20 24.62 1.27 17.64
CA TYR A 20 24.14 -0.08 17.94
C TYR A 20 25.01 -1.18 17.32
N GLN A 21 25.50 -0.97 16.09
CA GLN A 21 26.40 -1.90 15.39
C GLN A 21 27.80 -1.96 16.01
N THR A 22 28.18 -0.97 16.82
CA THR A 22 29.48 -0.91 17.50
C THR A 22 29.37 -1.61 18.87
N PRO A 23 30.07 -2.74 19.14
CA PRO A 23 29.87 -3.53 20.36
C PRO A 23 30.00 -2.74 21.67
N SER A 24 30.99 -1.84 21.75
CA SER A 24 31.25 -0.99 22.93
C SER A 24 30.19 0.10 23.17
N SER A 25 29.35 0.38 22.17
CA SER A 25 28.36 1.47 22.18
C SER A 25 26.94 0.97 21.96
N ARG A 26 26.73 -0.35 21.96
CA ARG A 26 25.46 -0.98 21.61
C ARG A 26 24.27 -0.49 22.42
N GLU A 27 24.45 -0.37 23.74
CA GLU A 27 23.44 0.17 24.65
C GLU A 27 23.14 1.65 24.37
N GLN A 28 24.15 2.45 24.01
CA GLN A 28 23.97 3.85 23.66
C GLN A 28 23.16 4.00 22.37
N GLY A 29 23.40 3.13 21.38
CA GLY A 29 22.61 3.05 20.15
C GLY A 29 21.15 2.68 20.40
N MET A 30 20.91 1.69 21.26
CA MET A 30 19.56 1.32 21.69
C MET A 30 18.84 2.50 22.37
N ALA A 31 19.50 3.17 23.32
CA ALA A 31 18.94 4.31 24.02
C ALA A 31 18.67 5.51 23.09
N ALA A 32 19.53 5.73 22.09
CA ALA A 32 19.33 6.75 21.07
C ALA A 32 18.12 6.45 20.19
N MET A 33 17.95 5.21 19.75
CA MET A 33 16.79 4.79 18.96
C MET A 33 15.49 4.86 19.79
N ALA A 34 15.53 4.49 21.08
CA ALA A 34 14.41 4.63 22.00
C ALA A 34 13.99 6.10 22.19
N ARG A 35 14.95 7.03 22.26
CA ARG A 35 14.67 8.48 22.29
C ARG A 35 13.99 8.94 21.00
N LEU A 36 14.49 8.52 19.84
CA LEU A 36 13.86 8.84 18.55
C LEU A 36 12.42 8.32 18.47
N TYR A 37 12.17 7.09 18.90
CA TYR A 37 10.83 6.51 18.90
C TYR A 37 9.88 7.26 19.84
N ARG A 38 10.33 7.71 21.01
CA ARG A 38 9.50 8.55 21.89
C ARG A 38 9.13 9.89 21.28
N MET A 39 10.01 10.47 20.45
CA MET A 39 9.76 11.76 19.80
C MET A 39 8.86 11.64 18.57
N MET A 40 9.01 10.56 17.79
CA MET A 40 8.36 10.37 16.50
C MET A 40 7.83 8.93 16.33
N PRO A 41 6.91 8.47 17.19
CA PRO A 41 6.41 7.10 17.16
C PRO A 41 5.63 6.75 15.90
N GLU A 42 5.12 7.75 15.18
CA GLU A 42 4.36 7.65 13.92
C GLU A 42 5.23 7.55 12.67
N VAL A 43 6.55 7.71 12.79
CA VAL A 43 7.48 7.64 11.65
C VAL A 43 7.90 6.19 11.42
N ALA A 44 7.53 5.63 10.26
CA ALA A 44 7.75 4.22 9.91
C ALA A 44 9.20 3.75 10.15
N ARG A 45 10.17 4.52 9.64
CA ARG A 45 11.61 4.20 9.75
C ARG A 45 12.05 4.09 11.21
N VAL A 46 11.55 4.97 12.08
CA VAL A 46 11.88 5.02 13.50
C VAL A 46 11.25 3.86 14.25
N ALA A 47 9.94 3.65 14.09
CA ALA A 47 9.21 2.57 14.75
C ALA A 47 9.75 1.19 14.37
N MET A 48 9.93 0.95 13.06
CA MET A 48 10.48 -0.31 12.55
C MET A 48 11.94 -0.52 12.99
N GLY A 49 12.76 0.54 12.96
CA GLY A 49 14.15 0.50 13.40
C GLY A 49 14.24 0.16 14.90
N TYR A 50 13.46 0.83 15.74
CA TYR A 50 13.49 0.57 17.19
C TYR A 50 13.00 -0.83 17.53
N ALA A 51 11.89 -1.27 16.94
CA ALA A 51 11.40 -2.62 17.13
C ALA A 51 12.47 -3.66 16.74
N ARG A 52 13.18 -3.45 15.62
CA ARG A 52 14.26 -4.35 15.19
C ARG A 52 15.37 -4.46 16.23
N LEU A 53 15.86 -3.32 16.74
CA LEU A 53 16.90 -3.31 17.76
C LEU A 53 16.47 -4.03 19.04
N LEU A 54 15.24 -3.77 19.51
CA LEU A 54 14.67 -4.44 20.70
C LEU A 54 14.73 -5.96 20.53
N TYR A 55 14.35 -6.46 19.38
CA TYR A 55 14.38 -7.88 19.15
C TYR A 55 15.77 -8.48 18.96
N GLU A 56 16.68 -7.81 18.26
CA GLU A 56 18.08 -8.24 18.18
C GLU A 56 18.73 -8.30 19.58
N ALA A 57 18.19 -7.55 20.55
CA ALA A 57 18.55 -7.62 21.97
C ALA A 57 17.72 -8.66 22.78
N GLY A 58 16.90 -9.49 22.13
CA GLY A 58 16.06 -10.51 22.77
C GLY A 58 14.72 -10.01 23.35
N GLN A 59 14.36 -8.75 23.14
CA GLN A 59 13.16 -8.11 23.73
C GLN A 59 11.95 -8.15 22.77
N GLY A 60 11.59 -9.35 22.31
CA GLY A 60 10.56 -9.54 21.28
C GLY A 60 9.16 -9.03 21.64
N GLU A 61 8.74 -9.12 22.91
CA GLU A 61 7.44 -8.60 23.35
C GLU A 61 7.37 -7.07 23.24
N GLN A 62 8.43 -6.38 23.65
CA GLN A 62 8.52 -4.91 23.57
C GLN A 62 8.57 -4.45 22.12
N ALA A 63 9.25 -5.21 21.26
CA ALA A 63 9.29 -4.97 19.83
C ALA A 63 7.87 -5.05 19.21
N ALA A 64 7.04 -6.00 19.63
CA ALA A 64 5.65 -6.12 19.19
C ALA A 64 4.78 -4.94 19.68
N VAL A 65 4.97 -4.48 20.92
CA VAL A 65 4.27 -3.31 21.48
C VAL A 65 4.56 -2.05 20.66
N VAL A 66 5.83 -1.81 20.29
CA VAL A 66 6.23 -0.69 19.43
C VAL A 66 5.50 -0.72 18.09
N MET A 67 5.45 -1.89 17.44
CA MET A 67 4.79 -2.02 16.14
C MET A 67 3.27 -1.84 16.21
N ASN A 68 2.63 -2.33 17.28
CA ASN A 68 1.19 -2.12 17.47
C ASN A 68 0.86 -0.65 17.70
N ARG A 69 1.62 0.06 18.54
CA ARG A 69 1.40 1.48 18.81
C ARG A 69 1.59 2.34 17.56
N TYR A 70 2.63 2.07 16.78
CA TYR A 70 2.85 2.74 15.50
C TYR A 70 1.66 2.56 14.52
N ARG A 71 1.07 1.36 14.47
CA ARG A 71 -0.12 1.10 13.63
C ARG A 71 -1.34 1.88 14.11
N GLU A 72 -1.57 1.94 15.42
CA GLU A 72 -2.66 2.71 16.02
C GLU A 72 -2.54 4.20 15.68
N LEU A 73 -1.38 4.81 15.92
CA LEU A 73 -1.11 6.21 15.63
C LEU A 73 -1.35 6.57 14.16
N ARG A 74 -0.95 5.67 13.24
CA ARG A 74 -1.18 5.85 11.80
C ARG A 74 -2.68 5.83 11.45
N ARG A 75 -3.47 4.97 12.10
CA ARG A 75 -4.93 4.96 11.93
C ARG A 75 -5.57 6.24 12.46
N GLU A 76 -5.17 6.66 13.66
CA GLU A 76 -5.68 7.87 14.33
C GLU A 76 -5.40 9.15 13.51
N GLN A 77 -4.23 9.22 12.86
CA GLN A 77 -3.83 10.38 12.04
C GLN A 77 -4.41 10.36 10.61
N GLY A 78 -5.31 9.43 10.28
CA GLY A 78 -5.83 9.27 8.91
C GLY A 78 -4.77 8.84 7.89
N GLY A 79 -3.53 8.60 8.32
CA GLY A 79 -2.41 8.22 7.47
C GLY A 79 -2.74 6.94 6.73
N ALA A 80 -2.49 6.88 5.41
CA ALA A 80 -2.75 5.69 4.59
C ALA A 80 -2.23 4.42 5.28
N PRO A 81 -2.95 3.27 5.19
CA PRO A 81 -2.39 2.02 5.69
C PRO A 81 -1.02 1.83 5.04
N LEU A 82 -0.05 1.27 5.76
CA LEU A 82 1.22 0.94 5.13
C LEU A 82 0.91 0.03 3.92
N PRO A 83 1.46 0.31 2.73
CA PRO A 83 1.47 -0.72 1.71
C PRO A 83 2.20 -1.90 2.35
N LEU A 84 1.52 -3.04 2.47
CA LEU A 84 2.11 -4.22 3.12
C LEU A 84 3.03 -5.00 2.16
N ALA A 85 2.94 -4.68 0.87
CA ALA A 85 3.87 -5.14 -0.14
C ALA A 85 4.00 -4.14 -1.30
N GLU A 86 5.11 -4.22 -2.00
CA GLU A 86 5.23 -3.72 -3.38
C GLU A 86 5.19 -4.93 -4.33
N VAL A 87 4.46 -4.82 -5.43
CA VAL A 87 4.37 -5.87 -6.46
C VAL A 87 4.91 -5.31 -7.76
N PHE A 88 5.83 -6.03 -8.39
CA PHE A 88 6.40 -5.67 -9.68
C PHE A 88 5.93 -6.66 -10.74
N LEU A 89 5.40 -6.12 -11.83
CA LEU A 89 4.90 -6.89 -12.96
C LEU A 89 5.95 -6.93 -14.08
N ASP A 90 6.34 -8.10 -14.57
CA ASP A 90 7.29 -8.21 -15.67
C ASP A 90 6.67 -8.86 -16.91
N HIS A 91 6.69 -8.12 -18.02
CA HIS A 91 6.23 -8.54 -19.35
C HIS A 91 7.32 -9.20 -20.21
N GLY A 92 8.48 -9.50 -19.64
CA GLY A 92 9.64 -10.08 -20.32
C GLY A 92 10.79 -9.09 -20.56
N ARG A 93 10.75 -7.90 -19.96
CA ARG A 93 11.79 -6.86 -20.04
C ARG A 93 12.56 -6.67 -18.73
N GLY A 94 12.19 -7.40 -17.68
CA GLY A 94 12.72 -7.23 -16.33
C GLY A 94 11.80 -6.42 -15.43
N PHE A 95 12.01 -6.54 -14.12
CA PHE A 95 11.30 -5.72 -13.14
C PHE A 95 11.83 -4.28 -13.19
N SER A 96 10.93 -3.30 -13.10
CA SER A 96 11.31 -1.88 -13.08
C SER A 96 10.38 -1.09 -12.16
N ALA A 97 10.82 0.09 -11.72
CA ALA A 97 9.97 1.00 -10.96
C ALA A 97 8.70 1.41 -11.73
N ALA A 98 8.73 1.33 -13.05
CA ALA A 98 7.59 1.61 -13.93
C ALA A 98 6.60 0.46 -14.05
N THR A 99 6.78 -0.66 -13.34
CA THR A 99 5.80 -1.74 -13.27
C THR A 99 5.43 -2.08 -11.84
N ARG A 100 5.73 -1.15 -10.93
CA ARG A 100 5.54 -1.29 -9.49
C ARG A 100 4.15 -0.83 -9.08
N ILE A 101 3.46 -1.70 -8.37
CA ILE A 101 2.17 -1.45 -7.72
C ILE A 101 2.41 -1.50 -6.22
N ARG A 102 2.03 -0.44 -5.50
CA ARG A 102 1.95 -0.49 -4.04
C ARG A 102 0.66 -1.19 -3.67
N VAL A 103 0.69 -2.24 -2.86
CA VAL A 103 -0.50 -3.02 -2.51
C VAL A 103 -0.89 -2.76 -1.06
N TYR A 104 -2.14 -2.35 -0.86
CA TYR A 104 -2.69 -2.06 0.47
C TYR A 104 -3.49 -3.26 0.99
N PRO A 105 -3.56 -3.44 2.33
CA PRO A 105 -4.37 -4.49 2.92
C PRO A 105 -5.85 -4.33 2.57
N VAL A 106 -6.52 -5.47 2.41
CA VAL A 106 -7.99 -5.61 2.38
C VAL A 106 -8.41 -6.42 3.60
N THR A 107 -9.57 -6.11 4.18
CA THR A 107 -10.14 -6.90 5.28
C THR A 107 -11.00 -8.00 4.69
N LEU A 108 -10.61 -9.24 4.96
CA LEU A 108 -11.34 -10.43 4.57
C LEU A 108 -12.40 -10.78 5.62
N ASP A 109 -13.26 -11.73 5.27
CA ASP A 109 -14.22 -12.27 6.23
C ASP A 109 -13.50 -12.83 7.46
N GLN A 110 -14.12 -12.65 8.63
CA GLN A 110 -13.59 -13.03 9.96
C GLN A 110 -12.40 -12.20 10.45
N GLY A 111 -12.23 -10.97 9.93
CA GLY A 111 -11.24 -10.01 10.46
C GLY A 111 -9.79 -10.32 10.07
N ARG A 112 -9.59 -11.18 9.07
CA ARG A 112 -8.25 -11.43 8.47
C ARG A 112 -7.88 -10.31 7.51
N SER A 113 -6.59 -10.13 7.23
CA SER A 113 -6.12 -9.23 6.17
C SER A 113 -5.55 -10.01 4.99
N GLY A 114 -5.72 -9.48 3.78
CA GLY A 114 -5.06 -9.95 2.57
C GLY A 114 -4.50 -8.81 1.73
N LEU A 115 -3.74 -9.15 0.70
CA LEU A 115 -3.22 -8.21 -0.28
C LEU A 115 -3.89 -8.49 -1.61
N PHE A 116 -4.77 -7.58 -2.03
CA PHE A 116 -5.47 -7.70 -3.30
C PHE A 116 -4.81 -6.83 -4.35
N PHE A 117 -4.50 -7.41 -5.50
CA PHE A 117 -3.97 -6.71 -6.66
C PHE A 117 -4.37 -7.45 -7.94
N THR A 118 -4.02 -6.86 -9.06
CA THR A 118 -4.36 -7.38 -10.38
C THR A 118 -3.12 -7.33 -11.27
N ALA A 119 -3.10 -8.19 -12.28
CA ALA A 119 -2.06 -8.20 -13.29
C ALA A 119 -2.74 -8.13 -14.68
N PRO A 120 -2.31 -7.23 -15.58
CA PRO A 120 -2.80 -7.21 -16.95
C PRO A 120 -2.29 -8.44 -17.72
N ALA A 121 -2.89 -8.67 -18.90
CA ALA A 121 -2.40 -9.71 -19.81
C ALA A 121 -0.95 -9.45 -20.24
N GLY A 122 -0.23 -10.53 -20.52
CA GLY A 122 1.17 -10.51 -20.94
C GLY A 122 2.19 -10.53 -19.78
N VAL A 123 1.76 -10.46 -18.52
CA VAL A 123 2.68 -10.57 -17.37
C VAL A 123 3.22 -12.00 -17.27
N ARG A 124 4.54 -12.13 -17.34
CA ARG A 124 5.28 -13.41 -17.31
C ARG A 124 5.84 -13.74 -15.93
N ARG A 125 6.19 -12.72 -15.14
CA ARG A 125 6.70 -12.88 -13.78
C ARG A 125 6.09 -11.83 -12.85
N LEU A 126 5.85 -12.23 -11.61
CA LEU A 126 5.50 -11.36 -10.49
C LEU A 126 6.68 -11.36 -9.53
N ARG A 127 7.07 -10.17 -9.07
CA ARG A 127 7.91 -10.00 -7.89
C ARG A 127 7.03 -9.41 -6.79
N ILE A 128 7.00 -10.04 -5.63
CA ILE A 128 6.27 -9.56 -4.45
C ILE A 128 7.31 -9.30 -3.38
N ASP A 129 7.31 -8.06 -2.87
CA ASP A 129 8.24 -7.57 -1.86
C ASP A 129 7.45 -7.45 -0.55
N PRO A 130 7.32 -8.53 0.23
CA PRO A 130 6.57 -8.49 1.48
C PRO A 130 7.35 -7.70 2.52
N LEU A 131 6.68 -6.81 3.24
CA LEU A 131 7.32 -6.07 4.33
C LEU A 131 7.51 -6.90 5.62
N GLN A 132 7.10 -8.18 5.61
CA GLN A 132 7.05 -9.04 6.80
C GLN A 132 7.04 -10.54 6.44
N THR A 133 7.27 -11.41 7.43
CA THR A 133 7.06 -12.86 7.29
C THR A 133 5.63 -13.16 6.91
N LEU A 134 5.46 -14.13 6.01
CA LEU A 134 4.17 -14.66 5.64
C LEU A 134 3.99 -16.05 6.27
N VAL A 135 2.92 -16.23 7.05
CA VAL A 135 2.52 -17.52 7.62
C VAL A 135 1.37 -18.09 6.80
N ALA A 136 1.51 -19.34 6.39
CA ALA A 136 0.67 -20.08 5.45
C ALA A 136 0.25 -19.22 4.24
N PRO A 137 1.19 -18.62 3.48
CA PRO A 137 0.85 -17.74 2.37
C PRO A 137 0.13 -18.50 1.26
N ARG A 138 -1.13 -18.14 1.03
CA ARG A 138 -1.95 -18.63 -0.09
C ARG A 138 -2.20 -17.51 -1.08
N LEU A 139 -1.95 -17.80 -2.35
CA LEU A 139 -2.28 -16.91 -3.46
C LEU A 139 -3.52 -17.45 -4.17
N PHE A 140 -4.62 -16.72 -4.08
CA PHE A 140 -5.82 -16.98 -4.86
C PHE A 140 -5.73 -16.16 -6.14
N ILE A 141 -6.06 -16.79 -7.27
CA ILE A 141 -5.93 -16.21 -8.60
C ILE A 141 -7.22 -16.46 -9.37
N TRP A 142 -7.76 -15.41 -9.98
CA TRP A 142 -8.93 -15.50 -10.87
C TRP A 142 -8.59 -14.97 -12.25
N TRP A 143 -9.12 -15.64 -13.28
CA TRP A 143 -9.11 -15.22 -14.69
C TRP A 143 -10.51 -15.44 -15.28
N GLY A 144 -11.22 -14.35 -15.55
CA GLY A 144 -12.66 -14.41 -15.82
C GLY A 144 -13.43 -14.98 -14.63
N ASP A 145 -14.28 -15.97 -14.87
CA ASP A 145 -15.08 -16.65 -13.84
C ASP A 145 -14.37 -17.89 -13.25
N THR A 146 -13.16 -18.18 -13.70
CA THR A 146 -12.35 -19.30 -13.20
C THR A 146 -11.36 -18.80 -12.15
N GLY A 147 -11.12 -19.59 -11.11
CA GLY A 147 -10.04 -19.30 -10.18
C GLY A 147 -9.40 -20.54 -9.57
N ARG A 148 -8.25 -20.34 -8.94
CA ARG A 148 -7.52 -21.39 -8.21
C ARG A 148 -6.78 -20.81 -7.00
N SER A 149 -6.47 -21.66 -6.04
CA SER A 149 -5.58 -21.32 -4.93
C SER A 149 -4.21 -21.99 -5.11
N ILE A 150 -3.17 -21.31 -4.66
CA ILE A 150 -1.79 -21.78 -4.68
C ILE A 150 -1.19 -21.63 -3.28
N ASP A 151 -0.57 -22.68 -2.76
CA ASP A 151 0.24 -22.61 -1.55
C ASP A 151 1.66 -22.15 -1.91
N LEU A 152 1.96 -20.88 -1.65
CA LEU A 152 3.25 -20.28 -2.00
C LEU A 152 4.42 -20.91 -1.21
N ALA A 153 4.17 -21.51 -0.05
CA ALA A 153 5.20 -22.21 0.70
C ALA A 153 5.64 -23.52 0.02
N ARG A 154 4.80 -24.08 -0.86
CA ARG A 154 5.05 -25.36 -1.57
C ARG A 154 5.46 -25.19 -3.03
N GLU A 155 5.16 -24.05 -3.64
CA GLU A 155 5.52 -23.78 -5.04
C GLU A 155 7.02 -23.67 -5.29
N THR A 156 7.46 -23.87 -6.53
CA THR A 156 8.86 -23.57 -6.90
C THR A 156 9.03 -22.06 -7.12
N LEU A 157 9.19 -21.33 -6.01
CA LEU A 157 9.46 -19.88 -6.02
C LEU A 157 10.95 -19.61 -6.00
N ARG A 158 11.37 -18.50 -6.63
CA ARG A 158 12.71 -17.95 -6.43
C ARG A 158 12.64 -16.92 -5.32
N PHE A 159 13.46 -17.12 -4.29
CA PHE A 159 13.56 -16.20 -3.16
C PHE A 159 14.83 -15.37 -3.30
N HIS A 160 14.73 -14.09 -2.94
CA HIS A 160 15.87 -13.23 -2.68
C HIS A 160 15.75 -12.71 -1.26
N GLU A 161 16.77 -12.96 -0.44
CA GLU A 161 16.79 -12.57 0.98
C GLU A 161 15.52 -13.00 1.74
N MET A 162 14.96 -14.14 1.34
CA MET A 162 13.84 -14.82 1.98
C MET A 162 14.14 -16.32 2.07
N SER A 163 13.66 -16.96 3.13
CA SER A 163 13.84 -18.39 3.36
C SER A 163 12.53 -19.06 3.76
N ARG A 164 12.48 -20.37 3.57
CA ARG A 164 11.39 -21.18 4.13
C ARG A 164 11.71 -21.49 5.58
N VAL A 165 10.83 -21.07 6.48
CA VAL A 165 10.95 -21.37 7.92
C VAL A 165 9.92 -22.45 8.27
N GLY A 166 10.31 -23.70 8.17
CA GLY A 166 9.39 -24.83 8.32
C GLY A 166 8.53 -25.09 7.08
N LYS A 167 7.36 -25.71 7.26
CA LYS A 167 6.51 -26.19 6.15
C LYS A 167 5.56 -25.14 5.59
N ASP A 168 5.26 -24.10 6.36
CA ASP A 168 4.17 -23.18 6.12
C ASP A 168 4.58 -21.71 6.25
N ARG A 169 5.87 -21.36 6.32
CA ARG A 169 6.29 -19.96 6.52
C ARG A 169 7.36 -19.52 5.53
N LEU A 170 7.25 -18.26 5.11
CA LEU A 170 8.25 -17.54 4.34
C LEU A 170 8.83 -16.41 5.20
N GLY A 171 10.08 -16.57 5.62
CA GLY A 171 10.85 -15.59 6.38
C GLY A 171 11.48 -14.52 5.49
N VAL A 172 11.75 -13.36 6.09
CA VAL A 172 12.54 -12.25 5.54
C VAL A 172 13.90 -12.28 6.24
N ASP A 173 14.97 -12.45 5.49
CA ASP A 173 16.33 -12.67 6.03
C ASP A 173 17.29 -11.50 5.77
N GLY A 174 16.91 -10.52 4.94
CA GLY A 174 17.77 -9.40 4.54
C GLY A 174 17.06 -8.05 4.38
N GLU A 175 17.71 -7.14 3.65
CA GLU A 175 17.27 -5.75 3.46
C GLU A 175 16.39 -5.56 2.21
N ASP A 176 16.49 -6.45 1.21
CA ASP A 176 15.64 -6.46 0.00
C ASP A 176 14.91 -7.81 -0.17
N PRO A 177 14.06 -8.24 0.79
CA PRO A 177 13.34 -9.49 0.68
C PRO A 177 12.28 -9.47 -0.41
N TYR A 178 12.37 -10.40 -1.36
CA TYR A 178 11.30 -10.60 -2.33
C TYR A 178 11.20 -12.04 -2.81
N LEU A 179 9.99 -12.40 -3.24
CA LEU A 179 9.74 -13.63 -3.97
C LEU A 179 9.43 -13.32 -5.43
N VAL A 180 9.93 -14.16 -6.32
CA VAL A 180 9.61 -14.13 -7.74
C VAL A 180 8.83 -15.38 -8.10
N TRP A 181 7.65 -15.16 -8.65
CA TRP A 181 6.81 -16.21 -9.21
C TRP A 181 6.69 -16.06 -10.72
N ARG A 182 7.07 -17.13 -11.45
CA ARG A 182 6.88 -17.18 -12.90
C ARG A 182 5.47 -17.70 -13.18
N LEU A 183 4.66 -16.89 -13.85
CA LEU A 183 3.31 -17.33 -14.19
C LEU A 183 3.37 -18.47 -15.21
N PRO A 184 2.59 -19.54 -15.01
CA PRO A 184 2.31 -20.51 -16.05
C PRO A 184 1.76 -19.80 -17.30
N GLU A 185 2.12 -20.34 -18.46
CA GLU A 185 1.79 -19.75 -19.76
C GLU A 185 0.31 -19.37 -19.90
N PRO A 186 -0.67 -20.24 -19.57
CA PRO A 186 -2.08 -19.90 -19.74
C PRO A 186 -2.53 -18.68 -18.93
N LEU A 187 -1.95 -18.50 -17.73
CA LEU A 187 -2.24 -17.34 -16.88
C LEU A 187 -1.57 -16.08 -17.40
N SER A 188 -0.39 -16.19 -17.99
CA SER A 188 0.35 -15.03 -18.52
C SER A 188 -0.36 -14.34 -19.69
N ARG A 189 -1.29 -15.01 -20.38
CA ARG A 189 -2.01 -14.46 -21.54
C ARG A 189 -3.26 -13.67 -21.18
N GLN A 190 -3.68 -13.69 -19.92
CA GLN A 190 -4.97 -13.16 -19.50
C GLN A 190 -4.80 -12.12 -18.38
N PRO A 191 -5.73 -11.17 -18.24
CA PRO A 191 -5.79 -10.35 -17.04
C PRO A 191 -6.14 -11.22 -15.83
N LEU A 192 -5.50 -10.96 -14.70
CA LEU A 192 -5.64 -11.74 -13.47
C LEU A 192 -6.05 -10.83 -12.32
N ALA A 193 -6.92 -11.34 -11.45
CA ALA A 193 -7.09 -10.85 -10.09
C ALA A 193 -6.34 -11.77 -9.13
N LEU A 194 -5.63 -11.19 -8.17
CA LEU A 194 -4.78 -11.91 -7.23
C LEU A 194 -5.08 -11.46 -5.80
N LEU A 195 -5.29 -12.41 -4.91
CA LEU A 195 -5.41 -12.18 -3.47
C LEU A 195 -4.37 -13.03 -2.75
N LEU A 196 -3.38 -12.37 -2.18
CA LEU A 196 -2.44 -13.01 -1.27
C LEU A 196 -3.02 -12.94 0.14
N VAL A 197 -3.39 -14.09 0.68
CA VAL A 197 -3.78 -14.24 2.07
C VAL A 197 -2.62 -14.85 2.83
N ALA A 198 -2.25 -14.23 3.92
CA ALA A 198 -1.37 -14.85 4.90
C ALA A 198 -2.11 -14.85 6.24
N ARG A 199 -1.96 -15.91 7.02
CA ARG A 199 -2.38 -15.87 8.41
C ARG A 199 -1.54 -14.79 9.08
N GLU A 200 -2.22 -13.79 9.63
CA GLU A 200 -1.56 -12.74 10.37
C GLU A 200 -0.87 -13.35 11.59
N ASP A 201 0.43 -13.52 11.46
CA ASP A 201 1.31 -13.15 12.55
C ASP A 201 2.09 -11.94 12.04
N ILE A 202 1.54 -10.73 12.24
CA ILE A 202 2.10 -9.47 11.73
C ILE A 202 3.33 -9.06 12.57
N ARG A 203 4.22 -10.01 12.79
CA ARG A 203 5.51 -9.86 13.44
C ARG A 203 6.56 -9.92 12.34
N PRO A 204 7.42 -8.89 12.19
CA PRO A 204 8.57 -8.94 11.29
C PRO A 204 9.33 -10.26 11.44
N ALA A 205 9.91 -10.77 10.36
CA ALA A 205 10.44 -12.12 10.33
C ALA A 205 11.43 -12.46 11.44
N TRP A 206 12.26 -11.48 11.77
CA TRP A 206 13.16 -11.57 12.90
C TRP A 206 12.38 -11.89 14.18
N MET A 207 11.28 -11.21 14.54
CA MET A 207 10.49 -11.47 15.77
C MET A 207 10.05 -12.92 16.00
N LEU A 208 9.99 -13.73 14.94
CA LEU A 208 9.51 -15.10 14.97
C LEU A 208 10.62 -16.15 15.12
N GLN A 209 11.88 -15.81 14.87
CA GLN A 209 13.00 -16.75 14.82
C GLN A 209 13.70 -17.00 16.17
N GLY A 210 13.28 -16.35 17.27
CA GLY A 210 14.08 -16.30 18.49
C GLY A 210 13.29 -16.04 19.77
N MET A 211 12.22 -16.80 20.01
CA MET A 211 11.72 -16.98 21.37
C MET A 211 12.31 -18.28 21.96
N PRO A 212 13.39 -18.23 22.75
CA PRO A 212 13.78 -19.35 23.57
C PRO A 212 12.80 -19.46 24.74
N GLY A 213 12.02 -20.55 24.80
CA GLY A 213 11.39 -20.97 26.06
C GLY A 213 9.98 -20.46 26.38
N GLY A 214 9.22 -19.95 25.42
CA GLY A 214 7.81 -19.59 25.63
C GLY A 214 6.87 -20.80 25.82
N LYS A 215 7.02 -21.57 26.90
CA LYS A 215 5.93 -22.38 27.45
C LYS A 215 4.87 -21.40 27.97
N GLY A 216 3.73 -21.30 27.28
CA GLY A 216 2.52 -20.75 27.88
C GLY A 216 2.05 -19.38 27.40
N MET A 217 2.04 -19.11 26.09
CA MET A 217 0.80 -18.57 25.54
C MET A 217 0.18 -19.72 24.77
N ARG A 218 -1.01 -20.16 25.20
CA ARG A 218 -1.84 -21.07 24.42
C ARG A 218 -2.04 -20.40 23.07
N SER A 219 -1.24 -20.77 22.07
CA SER A 219 -1.71 -20.74 20.70
C SER A 219 -3.02 -21.50 20.76
N SER A 220 -4.13 -20.84 20.47
CA SER A 220 -5.34 -21.55 20.08
C SER A 220 -4.86 -22.66 19.15
N THR A 221 -5.17 -23.90 19.52
CA THR A 221 -4.81 -25.09 18.74
C THR A 221 -5.04 -24.74 17.29
N PRO A 222 -4.00 -24.77 16.41
CA PRO A 222 -4.17 -24.35 15.05
C PRO A 222 -5.30 -25.20 14.49
N ALA A 223 -6.44 -24.57 14.18
CA ALA A 223 -7.46 -25.21 13.37
C ALA A 223 -6.68 -25.79 12.20
N ALA A 224 -6.77 -27.12 12.07
CA ALA A 224 -6.09 -27.88 11.04
C ALA A 224 -6.20 -27.09 9.74
N ALA A 225 -5.14 -27.09 8.94
CA ALA A 225 -5.08 -26.45 7.62
C ALA A 225 -6.11 -27.10 6.68
N GLY A 226 -7.39 -26.90 6.97
CA GLY A 226 -8.48 -27.12 6.05
C GLY A 226 -8.22 -26.22 4.86
N GLU A 227 -8.45 -26.75 3.68
CA GLU A 227 -8.37 -25.99 2.46
C GLU A 227 -9.28 -24.77 2.61
N GLU A 228 -8.69 -23.58 2.70
CA GLU A 228 -9.48 -22.36 2.69
C GLU A 228 -10.23 -22.32 1.35
N PRO A 229 -11.57 -22.22 1.38
CA PRO A 229 -12.33 -22.15 0.14
C PRO A 229 -11.89 -20.90 -0.63
N LEU A 230 -11.69 -21.07 -1.94
CA LEU A 230 -11.45 -19.97 -2.85
C LEU A 230 -12.60 -18.96 -2.68
N PRO A 231 -12.33 -17.68 -2.38
CA PRO A 231 -13.36 -16.66 -2.41
C PRO A 231 -14.05 -16.66 -3.78
N ASP A 232 -15.37 -16.55 -3.79
CA ASP A 232 -16.08 -16.41 -5.06
C ASP A 232 -15.69 -15.11 -5.77
N LEU A 233 -16.06 -14.99 -7.05
CA LEU A 233 -15.74 -13.80 -7.84
C LEU A 233 -16.34 -12.52 -7.25
N GLN A 234 -17.49 -12.61 -6.58
CA GLN A 234 -18.11 -11.46 -5.91
C GLN A 234 -17.28 -11.00 -4.71
N GLY A 235 -16.72 -11.93 -3.93
CA GLY A 235 -15.77 -11.67 -2.87
C GLY A 235 -14.51 -10.98 -3.41
N ALA A 236 -13.93 -11.49 -4.50
CA ALA A 236 -12.79 -10.87 -5.15
C ALA A 236 -13.09 -9.41 -5.59
N ARG A 237 -14.26 -9.16 -6.18
CA ARG A 237 -14.71 -7.80 -6.54
C ARG A 237 -14.88 -6.91 -5.31
N ARG A 238 -15.48 -7.43 -4.23
CA ARG A 238 -15.62 -6.71 -2.96
C ARG A 238 -14.26 -6.29 -2.40
N TYR A 239 -13.28 -7.19 -2.45
CA TYR A 239 -11.91 -6.89 -2.00
C TYR A 239 -11.22 -5.88 -2.90
N LEU A 240 -11.44 -5.91 -4.23
CA LEU A 240 -10.93 -4.88 -5.13
C LEU A 240 -11.47 -3.48 -4.79
N LEU A 241 -12.78 -3.39 -4.55
CA LEU A 241 -13.45 -2.15 -4.15
C LEU A 241 -13.00 -1.66 -2.77
N GLN A 242 -12.75 -2.58 -1.83
CA GLN A 242 -12.17 -2.24 -0.54
C GLN A 242 -10.72 -1.79 -0.66
N ALA A 243 -9.93 -2.41 -1.54
CA ALA A 243 -8.57 -1.97 -1.81
C ALA A 243 -8.61 -0.51 -2.28
N LEU A 244 -9.51 -0.17 -3.21
CA LEU A 244 -9.70 1.20 -3.68
C LEU A 244 -9.99 2.22 -2.57
N GLN A 245 -10.77 1.88 -1.53
CA GLN A 245 -10.97 2.74 -0.35
C GLN A 245 -9.66 3.02 0.42
N ASN A 246 -8.71 2.10 0.34
CA ASN A 246 -7.41 2.18 1.00
C ASN A 246 -6.33 2.84 0.13
N TYR A 247 -6.52 2.93 -1.18
CA TYR A 247 -5.63 3.67 -2.06
C TYR A 247 -5.90 5.18 -1.95
N PRO A 248 -4.92 5.97 -1.53
CA PRO A 248 -5.09 7.41 -1.53
C PRO A 248 -5.13 7.95 -2.97
N MET A 249 -6.00 8.92 -3.19
CA MET A 249 -6.00 9.75 -4.39
C MET A 249 -5.23 11.04 -4.11
N GLU A 250 -4.66 11.64 -5.15
CA GLU A 250 -3.87 12.86 -5.01
C GLU A 250 -4.48 14.00 -5.81
N LEU A 251 -4.46 15.20 -5.22
CA LEU A 251 -4.81 16.43 -5.90
C LEU A 251 -3.57 17.30 -6.01
N PHE A 252 -3.25 17.71 -7.23
CA PHE A 252 -2.27 18.74 -7.51
C PHE A 252 -2.95 19.97 -8.10
N TRP A 253 -2.38 21.14 -7.83
CA TRP A 253 -2.85 22.39 -8.43
C TRP A 253 -1.66 23.26 -8.86
N ARG A 254 -1.92 24.13 -9.83
CA ARG A 254 -0.93 25.08 -10.36
C ARG A 254 -1.59 26.40 -10.73
N ASN A 255 -0.78 27.46 -10.81
CA ASN A 255 -1.22 28.80 -11.13
C ASN A 255 -0.55 29.21 -12.46
N GLY A 256 -1.35 29.69 -13.40
CA GLY A 256 -0.88 30.02 -14.75
C GLY A 256 -0.33 28.81 -15.52
N LYS A 257 0.84 29.00 -16.16
CA LYS A 257 1.52 28.00 -17.00
C LYS A 257 2.57 27.17 -16.26
N ALA A 258 2.72 27.34 -14.93
CA ALA A 258 3.70 26.61 -14.13
C ALA A 258 3.53 25.08 -14.25
N THR A 259 4.57 24.30 -14.00
CA THR A 259 4.45 22.84 -13.87
C THR A 259 3.78 22.45 -12.55
N PHE A 260 3.13 21.29 -12.50
CA PHE A 260 2.65 20.76 -11.22
C PHE A 260 3.85 20.49 -10.30
N SER A 261 3.72 20.88 -9.03
CA SER A 261 4.78 20.77 -8.04
C SER A 261 4.40 19.78 -6.95
N PRO A 262 5.32 18.90 -6.51
CA PRO A 262 5.09 18.04 -5.35
C PRO A 262 4.80 18.82 -4.05
N ARG A 263 5.15 20.11 -3.98
CA ARG A 263 4.84 20.98 -2.83
C ARG A 263 3.39 21.45 -2.81
N ARG A 264 2.68 21.36 -3.94
CA ARG A 264 1.27 21.73 -4.10
C ARG A 264 0.46 20.48 -4.38
N LYS A 265 0.42 19.63 -3.35
CA LYS A 265 -0.23 18.33 -3.39
C LYS A 265 -1.00 18.06 -2.11
N LEU A 266 -2.19 17.50 -2.26
CA LEU A 266 -2.91 16.86 -1.18
C LEU A 266 -3.11 15.39 -1.49
N ARG A 267 -3.28 14.61 -0.44
CA ARG A 267 -3.51 13.18 -0.52
C ARG A 267 -4.67 12.84 0.40
N GLU A 268 -5.74 12.29 -0.16
CA GLU A 268 -6.96 11.99 0.56
C GLU A 268 -7.48 10.61 0.21
N ARG A 269 -8.26 10.03 1.13
CA ARG A 269 -8.89 8.73 0.90
C ARG A 269 -10.28 8.90 0.29
N PRO A 270 -10.61 8.09 -0.73
CA PRO A 270 -11.97 8.06 -1.22
C PRO A 270 -12.90 7.41 -0.20
N ARG A 271 -14.09 7.97 -0.07
CA ARG A 271 -15.28 7.28 0.40
C ARG A 271 -15.87 6.51 -0.77
N LEU A 272 -16.28 5.27 -0.53
CA LEU A 272 -16.89 4.43 -1.55
C LEU A 272 -18.21 3.89 -1.03
N GLU A 273 -19.29 4.21 -1.75
CA GLU A 273 -20.61 3.63 -1.58
C GLU A 273 -20.75 2.47 -2.58
N GLN A 274 -20.91 1.23 -2.10
CA GLN A 274 -20.96 0.04 -2.96
C GLN A 274 -22.41 -0.26 -3.40
N ASP A 275 -22.59 -0.67 -4.66
CA ASP A 275 -23.91 -1.04 -5.25
C ASP A 275 -23.91 -2.45 -5.89
N GLY A 276 -23.23 -3.39 -5.25
CA GLY A 276 -23.16 -4.79 -5.67
C GLY A 276 -22.09 -5.05 -6.73
N THR A 277 -22.25 -4.49 -7.94
CA THR A 277 -21.28 -4.72 -9.05
C THR A 277 -20.24 -3.64 -9.23
N GLY A 278 -20.38 -2.51 -8.53
CA GLY A 278 -19.41 -1.44 -8.52
C GLY A 278 -19.59 -0.57 -7.28
N GLY A 279 -19.36 0.72 -7.46
CA GLY A 279 -19.74 1.70 -6.46
C GLY A 279 -19.58 3.13 -6.95
N ARG A 280 -19.94 4.06 -6.08
CA ARG A 280 -19.68 5.49 -6.25
C ARG A 280 -18.56 5.90 -5.32
N LEU A 281 -17.47 6.33 -5.93
CA LEU A 281 -16.32 6.90 -5.26
C LEU A 281 -16.49 8.41 -5.12
N GLU A 282 -16.25 8.93 -3.92
CA GLU A 282 -16.16 10.36 -3.63
C GLU A 282 -14.87 10.65 -2.85
N VAL A 283 -14.08 11.63 -3.27
CA VAL A 283 -12.95 12.14 -2.49
C VAL A 283 -13.07 13.66 -2.37
N ARG A 284 -12.82 14.17 -1.17
CA ARG A 284 -12.85 15.59 -0.84
C ARG A 284 -11.46 16.02 -0.39
N PHE A 285 -10.87 16.94 -1.11
CA PHE A 285 -9.59 17.57 -0.78
C PHE A 285 -9.84 18.93 -0.16
N THR A 286 -9.50 19.10 1.12
CA THR A 286 -9.58 20.39 1.81
C THR A 286 -8.24 21.10 1.71
N LEU A 287 -8.20 22.25 1.04
CA LEU A 287 -6.97 23.02 0.88
C LEU A 287 -6.59 23.68 2.21
N PRO A 288 -5.31 23.63 2.63
CA PRO A 288 -4.87 24.20 3.90
C PRO A 288 -5.08 25.71 3.95
N GLU A 289 -4.95 26.36 2.79
CA GLU A 289 -5.23 27.77 2.58
C GLU A 289 -6.06 27.92 1.30
N ALA A 290 -6.95 28.90 1.29
CA ALA A 290 -7.75 29.20 0.12
C ALA A 290 -6.81 29.57 -1.04
N THR A 291 -6.94 28.88 -2.17
CA THR A 291 -5.95 28.95 -3.24
C THR A 291 -6.59 29.25 -4.59
N GLU A 292 -6.05 30.22 -5.31
CA GLU A 292 -6.32 30.37 -6.74
C GLU A 292 -5.56 29.31 -7.53
N ALA A 293 -6.23 28.60 -8.42
CA ALA A 293 -5.63 27.63 -9.34
C ALA A 293 -6.14 27.85 -10.76
N SER A 294 -5.27 27.69 -11.75
CA SER A 294 -5.65 27.69 -13.17
C SER A 294 -5.91 26.29 -13.71
N ALA A 295 -5.37 25.26 -13.05
CA ALA A 295 -5.61 23.86 -13.38
C ALA A 295 -5.46 22.97 -12.16
N LEU A 296 -6.24 21.90 -12.15
CA LEU A 296 -6.23 20.84 -11.16
C LEU A 296 -5.86 19.52 -11.83
N ARG A 297 -5.04 18.71 -11.18
CA ARG A 297 -4.71 17.35 -11.60
C ARG A 297 -5.15 16.40 -10.48
N VAL A 298 -6.01 15.45 -10.82
CA VAL A 298 -6.51 14.42 -9.89
C VAL A 298 -5.89 13.09 -10.31
N ASP A 299 -5.01 12.56 -9.47
CA ASP A 299 -4.38 11.27 -9.69
C ASP A 299 -5.30 10.17 -9.20
N LEU A 300 -5.63 9.25 -10.10
CA LEU A 300 -6.46 8.08 -9.82
C LEU A 300 -5.60 6.97 -9.22
N ALA A 301 -6.24 6.06 -8.47
CA ALA A 301 -5.52 4.89 -8.00
C ALA A 301 -5.19 4.00 -9.21
N ALA A 302 -3.89 3.72 -9.41
CA ALA A 302 -3.40 2.84 -10.47
C ALA A 302 -3.63 1.36 -10.12
N ILE A 303 -4.89 0.97 -9.91
CA ILE A 303 -5.27 -0.40 -9.59
C ILE A 303 -5.72 -1.06 -10.90
N PRO A 304 -4.98 -2.03 -11.44
CA PRO A 304 -5.40 -2.68 -12.68
C PRO A 304 -6.78 -3.34 -12.48
N GLY A 305 -7.57 -3.43 -13.55
CA GLY A 305 -8.94 -3.97 -13.48
C GLY A 305 -10.00 -3.02 -12.90
N VAL A 306 -9.62 -1.95 -12.18
CA VAL A 306 -10.56 -0.88 -11.82
C VAL A 306 -10.78 0.04 -13.00
N ALA A 307 -12.02 0.37 -13.27
CA ALA A 307 -12.38 1.38 -14.25
C ALA A 307 -13.14 2.54 -13.59
N TYR A 308 -12.87 3.76 -14.04
CA TYR A 308 -13.46 4.98 -13.52
C TYR A 308 -14.39 5.62 -14.55
N ARG A 309 -15.54 6.11 -14.13
CA ARG A 309 -16.39 7.01 -14.92
C ARG A 309 -16.63 8.29 -14.13
N PRO A 310 -15.81 9.33 -14.33
CA PRO A 310 -15.95 10.60 -13.63
C PRO A 310 -17.35 11.20 -13.82
N GLU A 311 -18.06 11.42 -12.72
CA GLU A 311 -19.40 12.02 -12.74
C GLU A 311 -19.32 13.54 -12.61
N ALA A 312 -18.49 14.02 -11.67
CA ALA A 312 -18.34 15.44 -11.40
C ALA A 312 -17.02 15.77 -10.72
N LEU A 313 -16.49 16.95 -11.02
CA LEU A 313 -15.53 17.66 -10.18
C LEU A 313 -16.21 18.95 -9.69
N ARG A 314 -16.22 19.21 -8.39
CA ARG A 314 -16.82 20.40 -7.79
C ARG A 314 -15.77 21.20 -7.05
N LEU A 315 -15.76 22.50 -7.27
CA LEU A 315 -14.93 23.46 -6.56
C LEU A 315 -15.78 24.16 -5.52
N GLU A 316 -15.36 24.13 -4.26
CA GLU A 316 -16.01 24.91 -3.21
C GLU A 316 -15.17 26.14 -2.92
N THR A 317 -15.80 27.30 -3.03
CA THR A 317 -15.18 28.63 -2.90
C THR A 317 -15.91 29.41 -1.82
N ALA A 318 -15.39 30.57 -1.43
CA ALA A 318 -16.12 31.49 -0.55
C ALA A 318 -17.48 31.92 -1.14
N SER A 319 -17.59 31.99 -2.47
CA SER A 319 -18.79 32.40 -3.20
C SER A 319 -19.81 31.26 -3.44
N GLY A 320 -19.50 30.04 -3.01
CA GLY A 320 -20.33 28.85 -3.21
C GLY A 320 -19.64 27.76 -4.03
N THR A 321 -20.44 26.80 -4.49
CA THR A 321 -19.96 25.59 -5.19
C THR A 321 -20.08 25.74 -6.70
N ARG A 322 -19.01 25.46 -7.43
CA ARG A 322 -18.97 25.50 -8.90
C ARG A 322 -18.61 24.13 -9.49
N PRO A 323 -19.45 23.55 -10.36
CA PRO A 323 -19.10 22.30 -11.05
C PRO A 323 -18.10 22.58 -12.19
N ILE A 324 -17.20 21.63 -12.42
CA ILE A 324 -16.39 21.53 -13.63
C ILE A 324 -16.87 20.29 -14.40
N ALA A 325 -17.32 20.52 -15.64
CA ALA A 325 -17.80 19.46 -16.50
C ALA A 325 -16.64 18.53 -16.92
N PRO A 326 -16.85 17.19 -16.91
CA PRO A 326 -15.84 16.23 -17.37
C PRO A 326 -15.42 16.41 -18.84
N SER A 327 -16.25 17.01 -19.69
CA SER A 327 -15.99 17.15 -21.14
C SER A 327 -14.74 17.95 -21.49
N GLY A 328 -14.25 18.81 -20.58
CA GLY A 328 -13.01 19.57 -20.76
C GLY A 328 -11.76 18.92 -20.16
N MET A 329 -11.88 17.72 -19.58
CA MET A 329 -10.75 17.07 -18.92
C MET A 329 -9.80 16.44 -19.93
N LYS A 330 -8.50 16.53 -19.66
CA LYS A 330 -7.49 15.73 -20.37
C LYS A 330 -7.10 14.53 -19.51
N THR A 331 -6.74 13.44 -20.15
CA THR A 331 -6.31 12.22 -19.48
C THR A 331 -4.82 11.96 -19.72
N ASN A 332 -4.17 11.27 -18.79
CA ASN A 332 -2.82 10.75 -18.95
C ASN A 332 -2.78 9.32 -18.43
N GLN A 333 -2.14 8.40 -19.17
CA GLN A 333 -2.03 6.98 -18.83
C GLN A 333 -3.39 6.35 -18.45
N LEU A 334 -4.44 6.74 -19.18
CA LEU A 334 -5.78 6.21 -19.05
C LEU A 334 -6.28 5.79 -20.42
N GLN A 335 -6.76 4.56 -20.53
CA GLN A 335 -7.42 4.04 -21.72
C GLN A 335 -8.94 4.21 -21.58
N SER A 336 -9.58 4.79 -22.58
CA SER A 336 -11.05 4.88 -22.63
C SER A 336 -11.63 3.64 -23.33
N VAL A 337 -12.48 2.90 -22.61
CA VAL A 337 -13.20 1.71 -23.11
C VAL A 337 -14.66 1.82 -22.71
N ASP A 338 -15.56 1.93 -23.68
CA ASP A 338 -17.02 2.06 -23.47
C ASP A 338 -17.43 3.19 -22.50
N GLY A 339 -16.72 4.32 -22.55
CA GLY A 339 -16.95 5.46 -21.66
C GLY A 339 -16.40 5.30 -20.25
N TRP A 340 -15.60 4.25 -20.00
CA TRP A 340 -14.87 4.04 -18.76
C TRP A 340 -13.37 4.26 -18.97
N LEU A 341 -12.73 4.87 -17.99
CA LEU A 341 -11.30 5.17 -17.96
C LEU A 341 -10.58 4.12 -17.14
N ARG A 342 -9.68 3.37 -17.76
CA ARG A 342 -8.86 2.34 -17.11
C ARG A 342 -7.43 2.83 -16.96
N PRO A 343 -6.82 2.74 -15.77
CA PRO A 343 -5.38 2.96 -15.61
C PRO A 343 -4.57 2.07 -16.56
N ASP A 344 -3.68 2.67 -17.34
CA ASP A 344 -2.78 2.00 -18.29
C ASP A 344 -1.30 2.38 -18.03
N GLY A 345 -0.99 2.73 -16.78
CA GLY A 345 0.35 3.13 -16.34
C GLY A 345 0.38 3.46 -14.85
N ASN A 346 1.51 3.95 -14.36
CA ASN A 346 1.71 4.22 -12.92
C ASN A 346 1.31 5.63 -12.50
N ASP A 347 1.06 6.52 -13.45
CA ASP A 347 0.67 7.92 -13.22
C ASP A 347 -0.67 8.27 -13.90
N PRO A 348 -1.76 7.49 -13.68
CA PRO A 348 -3.05 7.76 -14.29
C PRO A 348 -3.68 9.00 -13.65
N TYR A 349 -3.94 10.04 -14.44
CA TYR A 349 -4.54 11.25 -13.91
C TYR A 349 -5.52 11.93 -14.85
N LEU A 350 -6.42 12.72 -14.25
CA LEU A 350 -7.36 13.61 -14.91
C LEU A 350 -6.90 15.05 -14.70
N LEU A 351 -6.80 15.82 -15.78
CA LEU A 351 -6.42 17.23 -15.77
C LEU A 351 -7.63 18.10 -16.08
N TYR A 352 -8.01 18.94 -15.13
CA TYR A 352 -9.13 19.86 -15.22
C TYR A 352 -8.64 21.31 -15.33
N PRO A 353 -8.90 22.01 -16.45
CA PRO A 353 -8.73 23.46 -16.47
C PRO A 353 -9.76 24.12 -15.54
N VAL A 354 -9.31 25.05 -14.69
CA VAL A 354 -10.21 25.82 -13.83
C VAL A 354 -10.76 26.99 -14.64
N PRO A 355 -12.08 27.17 -14.74
CA PRO A 355 -12.67 28.31 -15.44
C PRO A 355 -12.20 29.65 -14.84
N PRO A 356 -12.06 30.71 -15.65
CA PRO A 356 -11.76 32.04 -15.12
C PRO A 356 -12.85 32.52 -14.17
N GLY A 357 -12.47 33.30 -13.14
CA GLY A 357 -13.43 33.90 -12.19
C GLY A 357 -13.99 32.95 -11.14
N VAL A 358 -13.40 31.77 -10.93
CA VAL A 358 -13.76 30.85 -9.83
C VAL A 358 -13.35 31.43 -8.46
N GLY A 359 -12.33 32.29 -8.41
CA GLY A 359 -11.80 32.84 -7.15
C GLY A 359 -11.02 31.80 -6.35
N GLU A 360 -10.85 32.05 -5.05
CA GLU A 360 -10.12 31.16 -4.15
C GLU A 360 -10.89 29.85 -3.88
N ILE A 361 -10.24 28.74 -4.15
CA ILE A 361 -10.75 27.39 -3.92
C ILE A 361 -10.38 26.99 -2.48
N ARG A 362 -11.38 26.52 -1.72
CA ARG A 362 -11.23 25.99 -0.36
C ARG A 362 -11.25 24.47 -0.33
N SER A 363 -12.05 23.86 -1.19
CA SER A 363 -12.07 22.41 -1.33
C SER A 363 -12.36 21.97 -2.77
N VAL A 364 -11.94 20.75 -3.09
CA VAL A 364 -12.24 20.09 -4.35
C VAL A 364 -12.89 18.75 -4.05
N VAL A 365 -14.07 18.50 -4.63
CA VAL A 365 -14.79 17.23 -4.50
C VAL A 365 -14.80 16.53 -5.85
N PHE A 366 -14.18 15.35 -5.91
CA PHE A 366 -14.19 14.48 -7.08
C PHE A 366 -15.14 13.32 -6.84
N ARG A 367 -16.05 13.08 -7.80
CA ARG A 367 -16.99 11.96 -7.81
C ARG A 367 -16.84 11.13 -9.08
N SER A 368 -16.80 9.81 -8.92
CA SER A 368 -16.71 8.86 -10.03
C SER A 368 -17.48 7.60 -9.71
N LEU A 369 -18.10 7.00 -10.72
CA LEU A 369 -18.47 5.60 -10.64
C LEU A 369 -17.24 4.74 -10.83
N VAL A 370 -17.21 3.59 -10.17
CA VAL A 370 -16.12 2.61 -10.23
C VAL A 370 -16.67 1.21 -10.39
N ARG A 371 -15.96 0.37 -11.13
CA ARG A 371 -16.30 -1.05 -11.33
C ARG A 371 -15.06 -1.89 -11.59
#